data_AF-A0A846PE50-F1
#
_entry.id   AF-A0A846PE50-F1
#
_cell.length_a   1.000
_cell.length_b   1.000
_cell.length_c   1.000
_cell.angle_alpha   90.00
_cell.angle_beta   90.00
_cell.angle_gamma   90.00
#
_symmetry.space_group_name_H-M   'P 1'
#
loop_
_entity.id
_entity.type
_entity.pdbx_description
1 polymer ?
#
loop_
_entity_poly.entity_id
_entity_poly.type
_entity_poly.pdbx_seq_one_letter_code
_entity_poly.pdbx_strand_id
1 'polypeptide(L)'
;MWVVVDWTTAFNPDFERWLSHMPEIWLFYVGYPLVFAFLIYKRRWSDGRVFLATLVGAFLVEVVFTGNELLYTFPIMLIGIPIAVSIYGSLTFVPKWIVENKIRQNKRKLILMIIVWILVSISTFAKNITS
;
A
#
# COMPACT_ATOMS: atom_id res chain seq x y z
N MET A 1 8.19 8.27 5.63
CA MET A 1 6.87 8.71 6.14
C MET A 1 6.09 7.54 6.71
N TRP A 2 5.84 6.47 5.95
CA TRP A 2 5.08 5.30 6.44
C TRP A 2 5.76 4.49 7.56
N VAL A 3 7.09 4.34 7.58
CA VAL A 3 7.83 3.77 8.74
C VAL A 3 7.50 4.50 10.05
N VAL A 4 7.33 5.82 9.99
CA VAL A 4 6.99 6.63 11.17
C VAL A 4 5.54 6.37 11.58
N VAL A 5 4.63 6.25 10.61
CA VAL A 5 3.23 5.89 10.88
C VAL A 5 3.16 4.52 11.57
N ASP A 6 3.81 3.48 11.03
CA ASP A 6 3.83 2.14 11.64
C ASP A 6 4.39 2.15 13.06
N TRP A 7 5.48 2.88 13.30
CA TRP A 7 6.00 3.05 14.65
C TRP A 7 4.93 3.64 15.57
N THR A 8 4.32 4.76 15.17
CA THR A 8 3.34 5.45 16.01
C THR A 8 2.02 4.71 16.22
N THR A 9 1.63 3.81 15.31
CA THR A 9 0.31 3.15 15.35
C THR A 9 0.34 1.69 15.77
N ALA A 10 1.40 0.95 15.41
CA ALA A 10 1.45 -0.51 15.59
C ALA A 10 2.47 -0.96 16.64
N PHE A 11 3.56 -0.19 16.83
CA PHE A 11 4.67 -0.62 17.67
C PHE A 11 4.89 0.24 18.92
N ASN A 12 4.48 1.50 18.94
CA ASN A 12 4.67 2.35 20.11
C ASN A 12 3.81 1.88 21.32
N PRO A 13 4.36 1.76 22.53
CA PRO A 13 5.73 2.12 22.95
C PRO A 13 6.78 0.97 22.92
N ASP A 14 6.42 -0.21 22.43
CA ASP A 14 7.26 -1.41 22.38
C ASP A 14 8.38 -1.34 21.32
N PHE A 15 9.48 -0.71 21.72
CA PHE A 15 10.66 -0.52 20.88
C PHE A 15 11.38 -1.82 20.53
N GLU A 16 11.42 -2.79 21.44
CA GLU A 16 12.09 -4.07 21.18
C GLU A 16 11.35 -4.89 20.11
N ARG A 17 10.01 -4.88 20.16
CA ARG A 17 9.19 -5.50 19.11
C ARG A 17 9.39 -4.82 17.76
N TRP A 18 9.52 -3.50 17.70
CA TRP A 18 9.82 -2.80 16.45
C TRP A 18 11.21 -3.14 15.90
N LEU A 19 12.23 -3.16 16.76
CA LEU A 19 13.60 -3.53 16.39
C LEU A 19 13.68 -4.94 15.83
N SER A 20 12.96 -5.90 16.43
CA SER A 20 12.94 -7.27 15.93
C SER A 20 12.32 -7.41 14.53
N HIS A 21 11.43 -6.49 14.14
CA HIS A 21 10.78 -6.44 12.82
C HIS A 21 11.47 -5.46 11.84
N MET A 22 12.56 -4.79 12.26
CA MET A 22 13.28 -3.84 11.41
C MET A 22 13.68 -4.45 10.05
N PRO A 23 14.25 -5.68 9.97
CA PRO A 23 14.62 -6.26 8.68
C PRO A 23 13.45 -6.34 7.68
N GLU A 24 12.28 -6.77 8.14
CA GLU A 24 11.05 -6.87 7.37
C GLU A 24 10.54 -5.48 6.97
N ILE A 25 10.55 -4.54 7.91
CA ILE A 25 10.20 -3.14 7.67
C ILE A 25 11.11 -2.55 6.59
N TRP A 26 12.43 -2.76 6.63
CA TRP A 26 13.36 -2.30 5.60
C TRP A 26 13.12 -2.97 4.25
N LEU A 27 12.92 -4.28 4.24
CA LEU A 27 12.59 -5.02 3.01
C LEU A 27 11.32 -4.48 2.37
N PHE A 28 10.31 -4.15 3.18
CA PHE A 28 9.05 -3.60 2.71
C PHE A 28 9.20 -2.15 2.24
N TYR A 29 9.81 -1.27 3.04
CA TYR A 29 9.86 0.17 2.74
C TYR A 29 10.96 0.57 1.77
N VAL A 30 12.00 -0.24 1.59
CA VAL A 30 13.10 0.02 0.65
C VAL A 30 13.14 -1.03 -0.45
N GLY A 31 13.05 -2.31 -0.10
CA GLY A 31 13.07 -3.40 -1.08
C GLY A 31 11.91 -3.32 -2.07
N TYR A 32 10.67 -3.14 -1.59
CA TYR A 32 9.50 -3.05 -2.47
C TYR A 32 9.59 -1.88 -3.46
N PRO A 33 9.88 -0.62 -3.06
CA PRO A 33 10.11 0.46 -4.02
C PRO A 33 11.26 0.21 -4.99
N LEU A 34 12.36 -0.41 -4.55
CA LEU A 34 13.50 -0.73 -5.42
C LEU A 34 13.14 -1.76 -6.49
N VAL A 35 12.39 -2.80 -6.12
CA VAL A 35 11.89 -3.81 -7.08
C VAL A 35 11.01 -3.12 -8.11
N PHE A 36 10.05 -2.29 -7.69
CA PHE A 36 9.19 -1.57 -8.61
C PHE A 36 9.96 -0.58 -9.47
N ALA A 37 10.92 0.15 -8.91
CA ALA A 37 11.79 1.04 -9.68
C ALA A 37 12.58 0.26 -10.75
N PHE A 38 13.12 -0.91 -10.42
CA PHE A 38 13.79 -1.78 -11.38
C PHE A 38 12.83 -2.25 -12.49
N LEU A 39 11.63 -2.70 -12.13
CA LEU A 39 10.63 -3.17 -13.09
C LEU A 39 10.14 -2.04 -14.02
N ILE A 40 9.93 -0.84 -13.46
CA ILE A 40 9.45 0.34 -14.19
C ILE A 40 10.55 0.90 -15.08
N TYR A 41 11.73 1.21 -14.55
CA TYR A 41 12.75 1.97 -15.29
C TYR A 41 13.76 1.09 -16.03
N LYS A 42 14.18 -0.04 -15.45
CA LYS A 42 15.14 -0.94 -16.10
C LYS A 42 14.47 -1.92 -17.04
N ARG A 43 13.40 -2.59 -16.60
CA ARG A 43 12.64 -3.54 -17.43
C ARG A 43 11.58 -2.88 -18.32
N ARG A 44 11.32 -1.57 -18.15
CA ARG A 44 10.36 -0.79 -18.94
C ARG A 44 8.96 -1.42 -18.99
N TRP A 45 8.49 -1.95 -17.86
CA TRP A 45 7.18 -2.57 -17.81
C TRP A 45 6.06 -1.56 -18.10
N SER A 46 5.07 -1.99 -18.89
CA SER A 46 3.87 -1.21 -19.17
C SER A 46 3.03 -1.01 -17.90
N ASP A 47 2.20 0.04 -17.87
CA ASP A 47 1.34 0.36 -16.71
C ASP A 47 0.49 -0.83 -16.27
N GLY A 48 -0.04 -1.62 -17.22
CA GLY A 48 -0.83 -2.82 -16.90
C GLY A 48 -0.01 -3.91 -16.20
N ARG A 49 1.24 -4.14 -16.61
CA ARG A 49 2.13 -5.11 -15.95
C ARG A 49 2.56 -4.63 -14.58
N VAL A 50 2.85 -3.34 -14.44
CA VAL A 50 3.16 -2.72 -13.15
C VAL A 50 1.96 -2.84 -12.20
N PHE A 51 0.74 -2.58 -12.70
CA PHE A 51 -0.47 -2.72 -11.92
C PHE A 51 -0.68 -4.16 -11.44
N LEU A 52 -0.53 -5.15 -12.34
CA LEU A 52 -0.63 -6.56 -11.98
C LEU A 52 0.42 -6.94 -10.93
N ALA A 53 1.65 -6.46 -11.07
CA ALA A 53 2.70 -6.67 -10.08
C ALA A 53 2.35 -6.04 -8.73
N THR A 54 1.75 -4.85 -8.72
CA THR A 54 1.25 -4.20 -7.50
C THR A 54 0.17 -5.04 -6.84
N LEU A 55 -0.77 -5.61 -7.61
CA LEU A 55 -1.80 -6.52 -7.08
C LEU A 55 -1.19 -7.78 -6.46
N VAL A 56 -0.25 -8.41 -7.15
CA VAL A 56 0.45 -9.60 -6.65
C VAL A 56 1.24 -9.26 -5.40
N GLY A 57 1.96 -8.13 -5.40
CA GLY A 57 2.72 -7.67 -4.24
C GLY A 57 1.83 -7.35 -3.04
N ALA A 58 0.71 -6.66 -3.26
CA ALA A 58 -0.29 -6.38 -2.24
C ALA A 58 -0.86 -7.67 -1.65
N PHE A 59 -1.21 -8.65 -2.50
CA PHE A 59 -1.71 -9.94 -2.05
C PHE A 59 -0.66 -10.70 -1.22
N LEU A 60 0.60 -10.74 -1.66
CA LEU A 60 1.66 -11.40 -0.90
C LEU A 60 1.84 -10.74 0.47
N VAL A 61 1.90 -9.42 0.54
CA VAL A 61 2.08 -8.69 1.79
C VAL A 61 0.90 -8.94 2.73
N GLU A 62 -0.32 -8.72 2.23
CA GLU A 62 -1.50 -8.71 3.08
C GLU A 62 -2.00 -10.11 3.44
N VAL A 63 -1.87 -11.10 2.54
CA VAL A 63 -2.40 -12.45 2.78
C VAL A 63 -1.33 -13.38 3.31
N VAL A 64 -0.12 -13.35 2.74
CA VAL A 64 0.94 -14.30 3.11
C VAL A 64 1.73 -13.82 4.32
N PHE A 65 2.08 -12.53 4.39
CA PHE A 65 2.94 -12.02 5.46
C PHE A 65 2.18 -11.50 6.68
N THR A 66 1.08 -10.77 6.49
CA THR A 66 0.30 -10.24 7.64
C THR A 66 -0.90 -11.10 8.02
N GLY A 67 -1.26 -12.10 7.21
CA GLY A 67 -2.41 -12.97 7.48
C GLY A 67 -3.73 -12.20 7.56
N ASN A 68 -3.86 -11.07 6.86
CA ASN A 68 -4.99 -10.16 7.00
C ASN A 68 -6.31 -10.77 6.49
N GLU A 69 -7.12 -11.27 7.44
CA GLU A 69 -8.42 -11.91 7.19
C GLU A 69 -9.39 -11.06 6.37
N LEU A 70 -9.22 -9.73 6.39
CA LEU A 70 -10.06 -8.79 5.64
C LEU A 70 -9.96 -8.98 4.13
N LEU A 71 -8.89 -9.56 3.61
CA LEU A 71 -8.70 -9.76 2.15
C LEU A 71 -9.20 -11.11 1.62
N TYR A 72 -9.55 -12.05 2.50
CA TYR A 72 -10.03 -13.38 2.09
C TYR A 72 -11.35 -13.78 2.75
N THR A 73 -11.90 -12.95 3.65
CA THR A 73 -13.20 -13.18 4.29
C THR A 73 -14.31 -12.42 3.57
N PHE A 74 -15.31 -13.13 3.03
CA PHE A 74 -16.50 -12.52 2.45
C PHE A 74 -17.47 -12.08 3.58
N PRO A 75 -18.15 -10.91 3.49
CA PRO A 75 -18.16 -9.94 2.39
C PRO A 75 -17.04 -8.87 2.48
N ILE A 76 -16.24 -8.91 3.54
CA ILE A 76 -15.25 -7.87 3.88
C ILE A 76 -14.21 -7.66 2.76
N MET A 77 -13.85 -8.72 2.02
CA MET A 77 -12.93 -8.63 0.89
C MET A 77 -13.37 -7.63 -0.19
N LEU A 78 -14.69 -7.42 -0.37
CA LEU A 78 -15.22 -6.48 -1.35
C LEU A 78 -14.80 -5.03 -1.06
N ILE A 79 -14.49 -4.74 0.20
CA ILE A 79 -14.00 -3.45 0.67
C ILE A 79 -12.47 -3.50 0.83
N GLY A 80 -11.94 -4.59 1.40
CA GLY A 80 -10.51 -4.79 1.65
C GLY A 80 -9.65 -4.73 0.38
N ILE A 81 -10.08 -5.35 -0.72
CA ILE A 81 -9.32 -5.36 -1.97
C ILE A 81 -9.20 -3.94 -2.56
N PRO A 82 -10.29 -3.18 -2.79
CA PRO A 82 -10.19 -1.79 -3.24
C PRO A 82 -9.28 -0.90 -2.37
N ILE A 83 -9.25 -1.13 -1.05
CA ILE A 83 -8.35 -0.43 -0.12
C ILE A 83 -6.90 -0.72 -0.45
N ALA A 84 -6.55 -2.01 -0.46
CA ALA A 84 -5.19 -2.45 -0.74
C ALA A 84 -4.73 -1.90 -2.10
N VAL A 85 -5.57 -2.03 -3.14
CA VAL A 85 -5.26 -1.50 -4.48
C VAL A 85 -5.02 0.01 -4.45
N SER A 86 -5.79 0.76 -3.67
CA SER A 86 -5.64 2.22 -3.58
C SER A 86 -4.37 2.62 -2.85
N ILE A 87 -4.00 1.93 -1.76
CA ILE A 87 -2.78 2.19 -0.99
C ILE A 87 -1.55 1.80 -1.82
N TYR A 88 -1.43 0.53 -2.21
CA TYR A 88 -0.27 0.02 -2.94
C TYR A 88 -0.15 0.65 -4.33
N GLY A 89 -1.27 0.91 -4.99
CA GLY A 89 -1.29 1.61 -6.26
C GLY A 89 -0.82 3.06 -6.12
N SER A 90 -1.21 3.78 -5.07
CA SER A 90 -0.71 5.15 -4.84
C SER A 90 0.80 5.15 -4.60
N LEU A 91 1.29 4.22 -3.77
CA LEU A 91 2.72 4.06 -3.50
C LEU A 91 3.53 3.72 -4.76
N THR A 92 2.96 2.96 -5.68
CA THR A 92 3.66 2.55 -6.91
C THR A 92 3.57 3.62 -8.00
N PHE A 93 2.38 4.13 -8.28
CA PHE A 93 2.12 4.95 -9.46
C PHE A 93 2.32 6.45 -9.23
N VAL A 94 2.15 6.96 -8.01
CA VAL A 94 2.38 8.39 -7.74
C VAL A 94 3.85 8.77 -7.98
N PRO A 95 4.85 8.07 -7.41
CA PRO A 95 6.25 8.36 -7.70
C PRO A 95 6.58 8.24 -9.19
N LYS A 96 6.04 7.20 -9.86
CA LYS A 96 6.19 7.04 -11.32
C LYS A 96 5.66 8.24 -12.09
N TRP A 97 4.44 8.69 -11.78
CA TRP A 97 3.82 9.83 -12.47
C TRP A 97 4.53 11.15 -12.18
N ILE A 98 5.14 11.31 -11.00
CA ILE A 98 6.00 12.46 -10.68
C ILE A 98 7.23 12.43 -11.60
N VAL A 99 7.97 11.33 -11.62
CA VAL A 99 9.22 11.19 -12.40
C VAL A 99 8.97 11.32 -13.90
N GLU A 100 7.87 10.76 -14.41
CA GLU A 100 7.51 10.85 -15.82
C GLU A 100 6.79 12.16 -16.20
N ASN A 101 6.56 13.09 -15.26
CA ASN A 101 5.77 14.32 -15.45
C ASN A 101 4.34 14.07 -15.99
N LYS A 102 3.73 12.93 -15.64
CA LYS A 102 2.39 12.50 -16.09
C LYS A 102 1.29 12.65 -15.04
N ILE A 103 1.54 13.35 -13.93
CA ILE A 103 0.50 13.58 -12.89
C ILE A 103 -0.76 14.22 -13.48
N ARG A 104 -0.63 15.27 -14.30
CA ARG A 104 -1.80 15.98 -14.84
C ARG A 104 -2.68 15.08 -15.69
N GLN A 105 -2.07 14.19 -16.49
CA GLN A 105 -2.78 13.22 -17.32
C GLN A 105 -3.50 12.15 -16.48
N ASN A 106 -2.92 11.78 -15.34
CA ASN A 106 -3.47 10.74 -14.45
C ASN A 106 -4.23 11.32 -13.24
N LYS A 107 -4.54 12.63 -13.24
CA LYS A 107 -5.20 13.32 -12.10
C LYS A 107 -6.48 12.65 -11.66
N ARG A 108 -7.30 12.13 -12.59
CA ARG A 108 -8.55 11.41 -12.27
C ARG A 108 -8.29 10.13 -11.47
N LYS A 109 -7.27 9.35 -11.86
CA LYS A 109 -6.89 8.11 -11.16
C LYS A 109 -6.37 8.43 -9.76
N LEU A 110 -5.52 9.45 -9.63
CA LEU A 110 -5.02 9.92 -8.35
C LEU A 110 -6.15 10.36 -7.40
N ILE A 111 -7.10 11.17 -7.90
CA ILE A 111 -8.27 11.59 -7.12
C ILE A 111 -9.08 10.39 -6.65
N LEU A 112 -9.33 9.41 -7.53
CA LEU A 112 -10.09 8.22 -7.18
C LEU A 112 -9.39 7.41 -6.07
N MET A 113 -8.07 7.23 -6.18
CA MET A 113 -7.28 6.56 -5.13
C MET A 113 -7.34 7.29 -3.79
N ILE A 114 -7.24 8.63 -3.80
CA ILE A 114 -7.35 9.45 -2.59
C ILE A 114 -8.75 9.36 -1.98
N ILE A 115 -9.81 9.42 -2.80
CA ILE A 115 -11.20 9.30 -2.33
C ILE A 115 -11.41 7.95 -1.65
N VAL A 116 -10.99 6.85 -2.29
CA VAL A 116 -11.07 5.51 -1.69
C VAL A 116 -10.32 5.47 -0.36
N TRP A 117 -9.11 6.02 -0.32
CA TRP A 117 -8.33 6.08 0.92
C TRP A 117 -9.01 6.89 2.05
N ILE A 118 -9.61 8.04 1.73
CA ILE A 118 -10.34 8.88 2.72
C ILE A 118 -11.58 8.15 3.23
N LEU A 119 -12.42 7.64 2.33
CA LEU A 119 -13.66 6.92 2.70
C LEU A 119 -13.35 5.76 3.64
N VAL A 120 -12.25 5.08 3.40
CA VAL A 120 -11.82 3.93 4.20
C VAL A 120 -11.27 4.39 5.54
N SER A 121 -10.44 5.42 5.56
CA SER A 121 -9.91 5.97 6.82
C SER A 121 -11.03 6.45 7.74
N ILE A 122 -12.07 7.10 7.18
CA ILE A 122 -13.27 7.50 7.92
C ILE A 122 -14.02 6.26 8.43
N SER A 123 -14.21 5.24 7.59
CA SER A 123 -14.93 4.02 7.95
C SER A 123 -14.24 3.24 9.07
N THR A 124 -12.90 3.12 9.01
CA THR A 124 -12.08 2.49 10.05
C THR A 124 -12.10 3.29 11.35
N PHE A 125 -11.97 4.62 11.28
CA PHE A 125 -12.02 5.48 12.46
C PHE A 125 -13.39 5.44 13.15
N ALA A 126 -14.49 5.49 12.38
CA ALA A 126 -15.84 5.39 12.91
C ALA A 126 -16.10 4.05 13.60
N LYS A 127 -15.57 2.94 13.05
CA LYS A 127 -15.68 1.60 13.64
C LYS A 127 -14.92 1.48 14.97
N ASN A 128 -13.75 2.10 15.09
CA ASN A 128 -12.96 2.07 16.33
C ASN A 128 -13.55 2.94 17.46
N ILE A 129 -14.42 3.90 17.15
CA ILE A 129 -15.12 4.72 18.16
C ILE A 129 -16.36 3.99 18.70
N THR A 130 -16.97 3.12 17.90
CA THR A 130 -18.21 2.41 18.26
C THR A 130 -17.99 1.01 18.84
N SER A 131 -16.75 0.52 18.90
CA SER A 131 -16.37 -0.73 19.60
C SER A 131 -15.75 -0.46 20.95
#